data_AF-A0A939X8J6-F1
#
_entry.id   AF-A0A939X8J6-F1
#
_cell.length_a   1.000
_cell.length_b   1.000
_cell.length_c   1.000
_cell.angle_alpha   90.00
_cell.angle_beta   90.00
_cell.angle_gamma   90.00
#
_symmetry.space_group_name_H-M   'P 1'
#
loop_
_entity.id
_entity.type
_entity.pdbx_description
1 polymer ?
#
loop_
_entity_poly.entity_id
_entity_poly.type
_entity_poly.pdbx_seq_one_letter_code
_entity_poly.pdbx_strand_id
1 'polypeptide(L)'
;MEFRPCIDIHNGQVKQIVGGTLNDSGAKENFVSERGAGFFAEYYKKLQITGGHIIMLNKAGTPEYEASRKAAVEALRAYPGGLQVGGGINAENAGDFIKKGASHVIVTSYVFSDGKINYENLEKLVSAIGKEHIVLDLSCRKKDGEYYIVTDRWQKFTKTKLTASLLKKLEKYCSEYLVHAVDVEGKAAGPDRDIFEIFSKYEGLPVTYAGGIHTYKDISAIKEVSGGRVNVTVGSALDLFGGKLSCEKILSIVQDK
;
A
#
# COMPACT_ATOMS: atom_id res chain seq x y z
N MET A 1 -10.72 -9.62 8.55
CA MET A 1 -9.76 -8.49 8.53
C MET A 1 -8.38 -9.09 8.67
N GLU A 2 -7.42 -8.58 7.91
CA GLU A 2 -6.02 -8.98 8.00
C GLU A 2 -5.13 -7.77 8.27
N PHE A 3 -3.97 -8.02 8.87
CA PHE A 3 -2.90 -7.04 9.00
C PHE A 3 -1.95 -7.16 7.81
N ARG A 4 -1.76 -6.06 7.09
CA ARG A 4 -0.93 -5.95 5.89
C ARG A 4 0.21 -4.96 6.17
N PRO A 5 1.38 -5.41 6.65
CA PRO A 5 2.47 -4.52 7.03
C PRO A 5 3.13 -3.88 5.81
N CYS A 6 3.84 -2.77 6.02
CA CYS A 6 4.60 -2.10 4.96
C CYS A 6 6.12 -2.36 5.08
N ILE A 7 6.82 -2.18 3.96
CA ILE A 7 8.28 -2.02 3.86
C ILE A 7 8.52 -0.90 2.83
N ASP A 8 8.55 0.35 3.29
CA ASP A 8 8.84 1.46 2.38
C ASP A 8 10.34 1.59 2.19
N ILE A 9 10.77 1.62 0.93
CA ILE A 9 12.18 1.62 0.55
C ILE A 9 12.51 2.92 -0.18
N HIS A 10 13.50 3.64 0.35
CA HIS A 10 14.01 4.86 -0.25
C HIS A 10 15.54 4.84 -0.22
N ASN A 11 16.16 5.05 -1.39
CA ASN A 11 17.61 4.96 -1.61
C ASN A 11 18.20 3.61 -1.14
N GLY A 12 17.47 2.51 -1.35
CA GLY A 12 17.89 1.17 -0.93
C GLY A 12 17.76 0.85 0.56
N GLN A 13 17.24 1.78 1.37
CA GLN A 13 17.04 1.60 2.82
C GLN A 13 15.56 1.54 3.17
N VAL A 14 15.22 0.75 4.19
CA VAL A 14 13.87 0.74 4.76
C VAL A 14 13.67 2.00 5.59
N LYS A 15 12.63 2.77 5.27
CA LYS A 15 12.30 4.04 5.95
C LYS A 15 10.82 4.11 6.26
N GLN A 16 10.45 4.97 7.20
CA GLN A 16 9.08 5.45 7.36
C GLN A 16 9.08 6.96 7.18
N ILE A 17 8.24 7.46 6.28
CA ILE A 17 8.15 8.89 5.94
C ILE A 17 6.80 9.47 6.36
N VAL A 18 6.73 10.80 6.49
CA VAL A 18 5.45 11.49 6.64
C VAL A 18 4.81 11.66 5.26
N GLY A 19 3.62 11.11 5.07
CA GLY A 19 2.86 11.17 3.82
C GLY A 19 2.71 12.61 3.31
N GLY A 20 2.88 12.79 1.99
CA GLY A 20 2.78 14.10 1.32
C GLY A 20 3.99 15.04 1.48
N THR A 21 5.05 14.65 2.22
CA THR A 21 6.29 15.45 2.30
C THR A 21 7.36 15.04 1.27
N LEU A 22 7.19 13.88 0.63
CA LEU A 22 8.14 13.35 -0.33
C LEU A 22 8.21 14.22 -1.60
N ASN A 23 9.41 14.69 -1.91
CA ASN A 23 9.75 15.45 -3.10
C ASN A 23 11.16 15.05 -3.58
N ASP A 24 11.66 15.70 -4.64
CA ASP A 24 12.95 15.33 -5.25
C ASP A 24 14.16 15.66 -4.35
N SER A 25 13.98 16.50 -3.33
CA SER A 25 14.99 16.81 -2.29
C SER A 25 14.90 15.89 -1.06
N GLY A 26 13.96 14.94 -1.04
CA GLY A 26 13.76 13.98 0.06
C GLY A 26 12.36 14.04 0.69
N ALA A 27 12.23 13.45 1.87
CA ALA A 27 11.00 13.46 2.67
C ALA A 27 11.32 13.69 4.14
N LYS A 28 10.32 14.13 4.92
CA LYS A 28 10.45 14.10 6.37
C LYS A 28 10.40 12.64 6.84
N GLU A 29 11.43 12.21 7.54
CA GLU A 29 11.59 10.83 8.01
C GLU A 29 11.09 10.71 9.46
N ASN A 30 10.29 9.69 9.71
CA ASN A 30 9.95 9.23 11.07
C ASN A 30 10.93 8.16 11.56
N PHE A 31 11.52 7.39 10.64
CA PHE A 31 12.44 6.29 10.95
C PHE A 31 13.31 5.93 9.74
N VAL A 32 14.56 5.55 10.00
CA VAL A 32 15.48 4.90 9.04
C VAL A 32 16.02 3.65 9.69
N SER A 33 15.87 2.50 9.02
CA SER A 33 16.33 1.24 9.57
C SER A 33 17.82 1.00 9.30
N GLU A 34 18.52 0.45 10.29
CA GLU A 34 19.83 -0.19 10.11
C GLU A 34 19.71 -1.61 9.51
N ARG A 35 18.50 -2.18 9.48
CA ARG A 35 18.23 -3.52 8.94
C ARG A 35 17.79 -3.41 7.48
N GLY A 36 18.23 -4.38 6.67
CA GLY A 36 17.82 -4.50 5.26
C GLY A 36 16.37 -4.98 5.11
N ALA A 37 15.80 -4.82 3.91
CA ALA A 37 14.43 -5.21 3.63
C ALA A 37 14.18 -6.72 3.80
N GLY A 38 15.19 -7.58 3.57
CA GLY A 38 15.10 -9.02 3.82
C GLY A 38 14.81 -9.38 5.28
N PHE A 39 15.33 -8.60 6.24
CA PHE A 39 15.06 -8.81 7.66
C PHE A 39 13.56 -8.69 7.99
N PHE A 40 12.91 -7.64 7.48
CA PHE A 40 11.48 -7.41 7.69
C PHE A 40 10.63 -8.49 7.02
N ALA A 41 11.00 -8.91 5.81
CA ALA A 41 10.32 -10.00 5.11
C ALA A 41 10.41 -11.34 5.88
N GLU A 42 11.58 -11.71 6.40
CA GLU A 42 11.73 -12.91 7.24
C GLU A 42 10.94 -12.79 8.55
N TYR A 43 10.87 -11.60 9.15
CA TYR A 43 10.04 -11.38 10.34
C TYR A 43 8.56 -11.62 10.04
N TYR A 44 8.03 -11.02 8.97
CA TYR A 44 6.64 -11.22 8.55
C TYR A 44 6.33 -12.68 8.17
N LYS A 45 7.28 -13.36 7.56
CA LYS A 45 7.20 -14.79 7.23
C LYS A 45 7.08 -15.68 8.47
N LYS A 46 7.89 -15.41 9.50
CA LYS A 46 7.82 -16.15 10.77
C LYS A 46 6.45 -16.01 11.45
N LEU A 47 5.83 -14.85 11.29
CA LEU A 47 4.48 -14.56 11.78
C LEU A 47 3.37 -15.00 10.79
N GLN A 48 3.73 -15.61 9.67
CA GLN A 48 2.80 -16.07 8.61
C GLN A 48 1.88 -14.96 8.07
N ILE A 49 2.35 -13.71 8.13
CA ILE A 49 1.63 -12.57 7.58
C ILE A 49 1.76 -12.62 6.06
N THR A 50 0.68 -12.38 5.32
CA THR A 50 0.72 -12.30 3.85
C THR A 50 0.18 -10.96 3.37
N GLY A 51 0.43 -10.61 2.11
CA GLY A 51 -0.05 -9.38 1.49
C GLY A 51 0.59 -8.09 2.03
N GLY A 52 1.64 -8.20 2.82
CA GLY A 52 2.44 -7.02 3.21
C GLY A 52 3.03 -6.36 1.97
N HIS A 53 3.04 -5.03 1.92
CA HIS A 53 3.43 -4.27 0.75
C HIS A 53 4.83 -3.65 0.87
N ILE A 54 5.65 -3.89 -0.14
CA ILE A 54 6.93 -3.21 -0.34
C ILE A 54 6.69 -2.04 -1.29
N ILE A 55 7.01 -0.82 -0.89
CA ILE A 55 6.83 0.36 -1.74
C ILE A 55 8.19 1.01 -2.04
N MET A 56 8.62 0.98 -3.30
CA MET A 56 9.81 1.71 -3.74
C MET A 56 9.44 3.17 -3.99
N LEU A 57 9.99 4.08 -3.18
CA LEU A 57 9.63 5.50 -3.19
C LEU A 57 10.41 6.33 -4.21
N ASN A 58 11.53 5.81 -4.72
CA ASN A 58 12.33 6.49 -5.73
C ASN A 58 11.64 6.53 -7.09
N LYS A 59 11.95 7.58 -7.87
CA LYS A 59 11.48 7.71 -9.25
C LYS A 59 12.12 6.62 -10.13
N ALA A 60 11.30 5.87 -10.85
CA ALA A 60 11.79 4.85 -11.78
C ALA A 60 12.80 5.42 -12.79
N GLY A 61 13.85 4.65 -13.08
CA GLY A 61 14.91 5.01 -14.02
C GLY A 61 16.09 5.79 -13.42
N THR A 62 16.10 6.08 -12.12
CA THR A 62 17.27 6.69 -11.44
C THR A 62 18.18 5.64 -10.79
N PRO A 63 19.46 5.95 -10.53
CA PRO A 63 20.36 5.06 -9.78
C PRO A 63 19.83 4.67 -8.40
N GLU A 64 19.15 5.59 -7.72
CA GLU A 64 18.55 5.36 -6.40
C GLU A 64 17.37 4.39 -6.49
N TYR A 65 16.59 4.44 -7.58
CA TYR A 65 15.55 3.43 -7.83
C TYR A 65 16.14 2.04 -8.02
N GLU A 66 17.27 1.91 -8.69
CA GLU A 66 17.96 0.62 -8.83
C GLU A 66 18.40 0.05 -7.48
N ALA A 67 18.86 0.91 -6.56
CA ALA A 67 19.17 0.50 -5.18
C ALA A 67 17.91 0.04 -4.45
N SER A 68 16.81 0.79 -4.54
CA SER A 68 15.52 0.43 -3.94
C SER A 68 14.94 -0.86 -4.54
N ARG A 69 15.09 -1.08 -5.84
CA ARG A 69 14.69 -2.32 -6.52
C ARG A 69 15.49 -3.51 -6.02
N LYS A 70 16.80 -3.37 -5.81
CA LYS A 70 17.63 -4.45 -5.23
C LYS A 70 17.14 -4.85 -3.85
N ALA A 71 16.88 -3.88 -2.96
CA ALA A 71 16.34 -4.13 -1.64
C ALA A 71 14.92 -4.74 -1.68
N ALA A 72 14.05 -4.29 -2.59
CA ALA A 72 12.73 -4.89 -2.77
C ALA A 72 12.84 -6.37 -3.18
N VAL A 73 13.71 -6.69 -4.14
CA VAL A 73 13.93 -8.07 -4.59
C VAL A 73 14.55 -8.95 -3.49
N GLU A 74 15.39 -8.39 -2.62
CA GLU A 74 15.90 -9.08 -1.42
C GLU A 74 14.75 -9.53 -0.52
N ALA A 75 13.82 -8.62 -0.20
CA ALA A 75 12.62 -8.93 0.59
C ALA A 75 11.72 -9.97 -0.08
N LEU A 76 11.47 -9.85 -1.39
CA LEU A 76 10.67 -10.82 -2.14
C LEU A 76 11.27 -12.23 -2.12
N ARG A 77 12.60 -12.34 -2.20
CA ARG A 77 13.30 -13.64 -2.15
C ARG A 77 13.31 -14.25 -0.76
N ALA A 78 13.34 -13.43 0.29
CA ALA A 78 13.22 -13.89 1.67
C ALA A 78 11.82 -14.50 1.94
N TYR A 79 10.77 -13.93 1.33
CA TYR A 79 9.41 -14.44 1.47
C TYR A 79 8.66 -14.57 0.13
N PRO A 80 9.00 -15.58 -0.69
CA PRO A 80 8.36 -15.79 -1.99
C PRO A 80 6.85 -16.04 -1.83
N GLY A 81 6.04 -15.32 -2.59
CA GLY A 81 4.58 -15.37 -2.54
C GLY A 81 3.95 -14.72 -1.29
N GLY A 82 4.75 -14.20 -0.36
CA GLY A 82 4.25 -13.58 0.87
C GLY A 82 3.93 -12.09 0.72
N LEU A 83 4.69 -11.37 -0.11
CA LEU A 83 4.68 -9.91 -0.17
C LEU A 83 4.25 -9.38 -1.55
N GLN A 84 3.69 -8.18 -1.53
CA GLN A 84 3.31 -7.39 -2.69
C GLN A 84 4.38 -6.31 -2.95
N VAL A 85 4.51 -5.81 -4.18
CA VAL A 85 5.52 -4.78 -4.51
C VAL A 85 4.98 -3.67 -5.40
N GLY A 86 5.23 -2.42 -5.02
CA GLY A 86 4.85 -1.22 -5.75
C GLY A 86 6.02 -0.26 -5.97
N GLY A 87 5.79 0.76 -6.81
CA GLY A 87 6.78 1.79 -7.15
C GLY A 87 7.37 1.61 -8.56
N GLY A 88 6.88 2.40 -9.52
CA GLY A 88 7.36 2.34 -10.91
C GLY A 88 6.94 1.08 -11.68
N ILE A 89 5.91 0.37 -11.22
CA ILE A 89 5.39 -0.83 -11.91
C ILE A 89 4.65 -0.44 -13.19
N ASN A 90 4.89 -1.20 -14.26
CA ASN A 90 4.19 -1.13 -15.54
C ASN A 90 4.05 -2.54 -16.16
N ALA A 91 3.36 -2.65 -17.30
CA ALA A 91 3.15 -3.94 -17.96
C ALA A 91 4.45 -4.63 -18.44
N GLU A 92 5.52 -3.87 -18.67
CA GLU A 92 6.80 -4.41 -19.16
C GLU A 92 7.64 -5.04 -18.02
N ASN A 93 7.56 -4.48 -16.80
CA ASN A 93 8.35 -4.94 -15.67
C ASN A 93 7.58 -5.81 -14.66
N ALA A 94 6.25 -5.78 -14.65
CA ALA A 94 5.43 -6.47 -13.66
C ALA A 94 5.74 -7.98 -13.59
N GLY A 95 5.88 -8.64 -14.74
CA GLY A 95 6.16 -10.07 -14.80
C GLY A 95 7.52 -10.46 -14.20
N ASP A 96 8.51 -9.57 -14.22
CA ASP A 96 9.80 -9.81 -13.59
C ASP A 96 9.72 -9.81 -12.06
N PHE A 97 8.91 -8.92 -11.47
CA PHE A 97 8.67 -8.91 -10.02
C PHE A 97 7.91 -10.15 -9.55
N ILE A 98 6.89 -10.60 -10.30
CA ILE A 98 6.19 -11.86 -10.01
C ILE A 98 7.16 -13.04 -10.03
N LYS A 99 8.00 -13.16 -11.07
CA LYS A 99 9.05 -14.20 -11.15
C LYS A 99 10.06 -14.14 -10.00
N LYS A 100 10.29 -12.96 -9.42
CA LYS A 100 11.21 -12.75 -8.29
C LYS A 100 10.56 -13.01 -6.92
N GLY A 101 9.30 -13.41 -6.88
CA GLY A 101 8.62 -13.85 -5.66
C GLY A 101 7.55 -12.90 -5.14
N ALA A 102 7.20 -11.83 -5.87
CA ALA A 102 6.01 -11.05 -5.51
C ALA A 102 4.74 -11.87 -5.69
N SER A 103 3.84 -11.83 -4.71
CA SER A 103 2.50 -12.38 -4.86
C SER A 103 1.67 -11.53 -5.80
N HIS A 104 1.81 -10.21 -5.69
CA HIS A 104 1.14 -9.21 -6.51
C HIS A 104 2.07 -8.03 -6.77
N VAL A 105 1.78 -7.29 -7.83
CA VAL A 105 2.31 -5.95 -8.04
C VAL A 105 1.26 -4.90 -7.70
N ILE A 106 1.69 -3.78 -7.13
CA ILE A 106 0.86 -2.65 -6.75
C ILE A 106 1.07 -1.53 -7.78
N VAL A 107 -0.03 -1.09 -8.41
CA VAL A 107 0.05 -0.14 -9.53
C VAL A 107 -0.85 1.06 -9.31
N THR A 108 -0.25 2.24 -9.51
CA THR A 108 -0.91 3.56 -9.39
C THR A 108 -0.70 4.34 -10.69
N SER A 109 0.42 5.06 -10.82
CA SER A 109 0.64 6.06 -11.88
C SER A 109 0.58 5.49 -13.31
N TYR A 110 0.97 4.23 -13.54
CA TYR A 110 0.91 3.62 -14.87
C TYR A 110 -0.53 3.50 -15.41
N VAL A 111 -1.51 3.30 -14.52
CA VAL A 111 -2.92 3.14 -14.90
C VAL A 111 -3.72 4.44 -14.76
N PHE A 112 -3.07 5.55 -14.42
CA PHE A 112 -3.67 6.88 -14.41
C PHE A 112 -2.93 7.83 -15.37
N SER A 113 -3.62 8.33 -16.40
CA SER A 113 -3.10 9.33 -17.33
C SER A 113 -4.10 10.48 -17.48
N ASP A 114 -3.61 11.71 -17.55
CA ASP A 114 -4.43 12.94 -17.69
C ASP A 114 -5.55 13.07 -16.63
N GLY A 115 -5.28 12.56 -15.42
CA GLY A 115 -6.22 12.58 -14.30
C GLY A 115 -7.39 11.61 -14.47
N LYS A 116 -7.29 10.61 -15.33
CA LYS A 116 -8.29 9.56 -15.53
C LYS A 116 -7.63 8.19 -15.54
N ILE A 117 -8.45 7.16 -15.35
CA ILE A 117 -7.99 5.77 -15.47
C ILE A 117 -7.73 5.46 -16.95
N ASN A 118 -6.55 4.93 -17.23
CA ASN A 118 -6.16 4.40 -18.52
C ASN A 118 -6.49 2.90 -18.57
N TYR A 119 -7.65 2.58 -19.15
CA TYR A 119 -8.11 1.19 -19.27
C TYR A 119 -7.23 0.37 -20.22
N GLU A 120 -6.63 0.97 -21.23
CA GLU A 120 -5.71 0.24 -22.13
C GLU A 120 -4.48 -0.28 -21.36
N ASN A 121 -3.93 0.54 -20.47
CA ASN A 121 -2.82 0.12 -19.61
C ASN A 121 -3.23 -0.94 -18.58
N LEU A 122 -4.49 -0.90 -18.10
CA LEU A 122 -5.03 -1.97 -17.25
C LEU A 122 -5.12 -3.29 -18.03
N GLU A 123 -5.67 -3.28 -19.24
CA GLU A 123 -5.77 -4.48 -20.09
C GLU A 123 -4.38 -5.05 -20.42
N LYS A 124 -3.39 -4.19 -20.70
CA LYS A 124 -2.00 -4.60 -20.91
C LYS A 124 -1.41 -5.28 -19.68
N LEU A 125 -1.64 -4.71 -18.49
CA LEU A 125 -1.13 -5.28 -17.24
C LEU A 125 -1.79 -6.64 -16.94
N VAL A 126 -3.11 -6.75 -17.08
CA VAL A 126 -3.84 -8.02 -16.94
C VAL A 126 -3.33 -9.05 -17.94
N SER A 127 -3.09 -8.65 -19.19
CA SER A 127 -2.57 -9.57 -20.22
C SER A 127 -1.15 -10.06 -19.90
N ALA A 128 -0.33 -9.22 -19.24
CA ALA A 128 1.05 -9.56 -18.93
C ALA A 128 1.19 -10.52 -17.74
N ILE A 129 0.36 -10.37 -16.70
CA ILE A 129 0.54 -11.07 -15.42
C ILE A 129 -0.73 -11.67 -14.82
N GLY A 130 -1.90 -11.53 -15.44
CA GLY A 130 -3.18 -11.95 -14.84
C GLY A 130 -3.69 -10.96 -13.78
N LYS A 131 -5.01 -10.86 -13.63
CA LYS A 131 -5.62 -9.91 -12.69
C LYS A 131 -5.43 -10.32 -11.22
N GLU A 132 -5.26 -11.61 -10.98
CA GLU A 132 -5.02 -12.24 -9.68
C GLU A 132 -3.67 -11.83 -9.07
N HIS A 133 -2.80 -11.21 -9.85
CA HIS A 133 -1.49 -10.70 -9.43
C HIS A 133 -1.44 -9.17 -9.36
N ILE A 134 -2.58 -8.48 -9.42
CA ILE A 134 -2.65 -7.01 -9.46
C ILE A 134 -3.37 -6.48 -8.23
N VAL A 135 -2.71 -5.55 -7.54
CA VAL A 135 -3.32 -4.64 -6.57
C VAL A 135 -3.39 -3.24 -7.19
N LEU A 136 -4.57 -2.64 -7.18
CA LEU A 136 -4.70 -1.24 -7.57
C LEU A 136 -4.57 -0.35 -6.34
N ASP A 137 -3.56 0.50 -6.36
CA ASP A 137 -3.45 1.56 -5.38
C ASP A 137 -4.31 2.75 -5.83
N LEU A 138 -5.34 3.03 -5.03
CA LEU A 138 -6.33 4.08 -5.22
C LEU A 138 -6.22 5.14 -4.12
N SER A 139 -4.99 5.39 -3.65
CA SER A 139 -4.66 6.46 -2.71
C SER A 139 -5.39 7.75 -3.03
N CYS A 140 -5.96 8.38 -2.01
CA CYS A 140 -6.89 9.49 -2.19
C CYS A 140 -6.67 10.61 -1.17
N ARG A 141 -7.17 11.79 -1.54
CA ARG A 141 -7.27 12.97 -0.67
C ARG A 141 -8.68 13.52 -0.69
N LYS A 142 -9.10 14.11 0.42
CA LYS A 142 -10.43 14.70 0.54
C LYS A 142 -10.42 16.12 -0.03
N LYS A 143 -11.37 16.43 -0.90
CA LYS A 143 -11.60 17.75 -1.46
C LYS A 143 -13.10 17.98 -1.62
N ASP A 144 -13.59 19.10 -1.08
CA ASP A 144 -15.00 19.50 -1.18
C ASP A 144 -15.98 18.41 -0.70
N GLY A 145 -15.61 17.69 0.37
CA GLY A 145 -16.42 16.61 0.96
C GLY A 145 -16.28 15.25 0.27
N GLU A 146 -15.52 15.15 -0.82
CA GLU A 146 -15.39 13.92 -1.62
C GLU A 146 -13.93 13.44 -1.68
N TYR A 147 -13.74 12.14 -1.90
CA TYR A 147 -12.40 11.54 -2.03
C TYR A 147 -12.01 11.43 -3.49
N TYR A 148 -10.90 12.08 -3.85
CA TYR A 148 -10.34 12.03 -5.19
C TYR A 148 -9.04 11.25 -5.16
N ILE A 149 -8.86 10.36 -6.15
CA ILE A 149 -7.61 9.63 -6.32
C ILE A 149 -6.51 10.64 -6.64
N VAL A 150 -5.36 10.44 -6.02
CA VAL A 150 -4.16 11.26 -6.22
C VAL A 150 -3.03 10.41 -6.77
N THR A 151 -2.21 11.02 -7.60
CA THR A 151 -1.06 10.40 -8.25
C THR A 151 0.18 11.26 -8.02
N ASP A 152 1.33 10.80 -8.54
CA ASP A 152 2.61 11.51 -8.41
C ASP A 152 2.95 11.81 -6.95
N ARG A 153 3.18 10.74 -6.17
CA ARG A 153 3.50 10.82 -4.73
C ARG A 153 2.45 11.63 -3.95
N TRP A 154 1.18 11.40 -4.29
CA TRP A 154 0.01 12.02 -3.69
C TRP A 154 -0.14 13.53 -3.90
N GLN A 155 0.66 14.13 -4.79
CA GLN A 155 0.68 15.57 -5.03
C GLN A 155 -0.38 16.01 -6.04
N LYS A 156 -0.69 15.16 -7.04
CA LYS A 156 -1.56 15.53 -8.17
C LYS A 156 -2.93 14.89 -8.08
N PHE A 157 -3.96 15.71 -7.87
CA PHE A 157 -5.36 15.31 -7.95
C PHE A 157 -5.74 14.82 -9.35
N THR A 158 -6.46 13.70 -9.40
CA THR A 158 -7.14 13.23 -10.61
C THR A 158 -8.59 13.74 -10.62
N LYS A 159 -9.30 13.51 -11.73
CA LYS A 159 -10.75 13.75 -11.85
C LYS A 159 -11.57 12.54 -11.34
N THR A 160 -10.89 11.51 -10.86
CA THR A 160 -11.51 10.22 -10.51
C THR A 160 -11.82 10.20 -9.01
N LYS A 161 -13.11 10.04 -8.69
CA LYS A 161 -13.58 9.92 -7.31
C LYS A 161 -13.49 8.48 -6.82
N LEU A 162 -12.99 8.27 -5.61
CA LEU A 162 -13.07 6.98 -4.94
C LEU A 162 -14.53 6.76 -4.51
N THR A 163 -15.16 5.72 -5.05
CA THR A 163 -16.56 5.36 -4.75
C THR A 163 -16.73 3.84 -4.80
N ALA A 164 -17.76 3.30 -4.15
CA ALA A 164 -18.08 1.88 -4.21
C ALA A 164 -18.34 1.39 -5.66
N SER A 165 -18.96 2.23 -6.49
CA SER A 165 -19.19 1.94 -7.92
C SER A 165 -17.87 1.85 -8.70
N LEU A 166 -16.91 2.73 -8.40
CA LEU A 166 -15.57 2.64 -9.00
C LEU A 166 -14.87 1.35 -8.60
N LEU A 167 -14.87 1.00 -7.31
CA LEU A 167 -14.31 -0.26 -6.82
C LEU A 167 -14.97 -1.46 -7.53
N LYS A 168 -16.30 -1.47 -7.68
CA LYS A 168 -16.99 -2.54 -8.42
C LYS A 168 -16.56 -2.62 -9.88
N LYS A 169 -16.41 -1.47 -10.55
CA LYS A 169 -16.00 -1.41 -11.95
C LYS A 169 -14.59 -1.95 -12.18
N LEU A 170 -13.69 -1.80 -11.21
CA LEU A 170 -12.29 -2.19 -11.33
C LEU A 170 -12.00 -3.66 -11.01
N GLU A 171 -12.97 -4.43 -10.48
CA GLU A 171 -12.79 -5.85 -10.10
C GLU A 171 -12.38 -6.78 -11.25
N LYS A 172 -12.65 -6.37 -12.50
CA LYS A 172 -12.21 -7.09 -13.68
C LYS A 172 -10.70 -6.97 -13.94
N TYR A 173 -10.00 -6.04 -13.28
CA TYR A 173 -8.61 -5.71 -13.53
C TYR A 173 -7.64 -6.04 -12.39
N CYS A 174 -8.14 -6.37 -11.21
CA CYS A 174 -7.32 -6.66 -10.04
C CYS A 174 -7.97 -7.69 -9.13
N SER A 175 -7.22 -8.10 -8.09
CA SER A 175 -7.69 -8.97 -7.01
C SER A 175 -7.76 -8.27 -5.65
N GLU A 176 -7.15 -7.09 -5.50
CA GLU A 176 -7.14 -6.33 -4.24
C GLU A 176 -7.01 -4.82 -4.51
N TYR A 177 -7.44 -4.01 -3.53
CA TYR A 177 -7.22 -2.56 -3.49
C TYR A 177 -6.35 -2.15 -2.31
N LEU A 178 -5.44 -1.22 -2.56
CA LEU A 178 -4.71 -0.49 -1.52
C LEU A 178 -5.19 0.97 -1.51
N VAL A 179 -5.57 1.50 -0.36
CA VAL A 179 -6.06 2.88 -0.23
C VAL A 179 -5.32 3.58 0.88
N HIS A 180 -4.41 4.48 0.51
CA HIS A 180 -3.80 5.41 1.45
C HIS A 180 -4.69 6.64 1.64
N ALA A 181 -5.11 6.92 2.87
CA ALA A 181 -5.72 8.18 3.26
C ALA A 181 -4.61 9.19 3.60
N VAL A 182 -4.08 9.82 2.56
CA VAL A 182 -2.86 10.64 2.60
C VAL A 182 -2.96 11.79 3.62
N ASP A 183 -4.15 12.36 3.79
CA ASP A 183 -4.35 13.50 4.69
C ASP A 183 -4.09 13.15 6.17
N VAL A 184 -4.10 11.86 6.55
CA VAL A 184 -3.79 11.37 7.91
C VAL A 184 -2.55 10.47 7.99
N GLU A 185 -1.94 10.13 6.86
CA GLU A 185 -0.80 9.22 6.78
C GLU A 185 0.47 9.79 7.44
N GLY A 186 1.09 9.00 8.33
CA GLY A 186 2.31 9.41 9.04
C GLY A 186 2.13 10.55 10.06
N LYS A 187 0.90 11.01 10.31
CA LYS A 187 0.59 12.09 11.26
C LYS A 187 0.21 11.62 12.67
N ALA A 188 -0.03 10.31 12.85
CA ALA A 188 -0.49 9.71 14.11
C ALA A 188 -1.70 10.46 14.74
N ALA A 189 -2.63 10.92 13.89
CA ALA A 189 -3.79 11.72 14.29
C ALA A 189 -5.11 10.93 14.29
N GLY A 190 -5.04 9.61 14.08
CA GLY A 190 -6.20 8.74 13.91
C GLY A 190 -6.57 8.50 12.44
N PRO A 191 -7.31 7.41 12.15
CA PRO A 191 -7.76 7.11 10.80
C PRO A 191 -8.84 8.09 10.35
N ASP A 192 -8.90 8.34 9.05
CA ASP A 192 -10.01 9.06 8.43
C ASP A 192 -11.26 8.18 8.46
N ARG A 193 -12.26 8.60 9.24
CA ARG A 193 -13.46 7.78 9.48
C ARG A 193 -14.46 7.83 8.33
N ASP A 194 -14.52 8.94 7.60
CA ASP A 194 -15.56 9.15 6.60
C ASP A 194 -15.34 8.27 5.37
N ILE A 195 -14.08 7.89 5.10
CA ILE A 195 -13.74 6.98 3.99
C ILE A 195 -14.37 5.58 4.18
N PHE A 196 -14.62 5.14 5.43
CA PHE A 196 -15.24 3.84 5.69
C PHE A 196 -16.70 3.80 5.24
N GLU A 197 -17.37 4.94 5.03
CA GLU A 197 -18.69 4.96 4.39
C GLU A 197 -18.65 4.49 2.94
N ILE A 198 -17.53 4.70 2.25
CA ILE A 198 -17.34 4.19 0.88
C ILE A 198 -17.16 2.68 0.94
N PHE A 199 -16.31 2.21 1.86
CA PHE A 199 -16.01 0.78 2.00
C PHE A 199 -17.21 -0.02 2.51
N SER A 200 -18.05 0.54 3.38
CA SER A 200 -19.24 -0.14 3.89
C SER A 200 -20.29 -0.40 2.80
N LYS A 201 -20.34 0.47 1.78
CA LYS A 201 -21.21 0.36 0.59
C LYS A 201 -20.62 -0.53 -0.52
N TYR A 202 -19.40 -1.02 -0.35
CA TYR A 202 -18.72 -1.86 -1.34
C TYR A 202 -18.63 -3.31 -0.86
N GLU A 203 -19.11 -4.23 -1.71
CA GLU A 203 -19.00 -5.67 -1.48
C GLU A 203 -18.31 -6.33 -2.67
N GLY A 204 -17.12 -6.89 -2.42
CA GLY A 204 -16.29 -7.44 -3.48
C GLY A 204 -14.90 -7.81 -3.00
N LEU A 205 -13.89 -7.33 -3.72
CA LEU A 205 -12.49 -7.64 -3.47
C LEU A 205 -12.00 -7.05 -2.13
N PRO A 206 -10.95 -7.65 -1.53
CA PRO A 206 -10.30 -7.10 -0.35
C PRO A 206 -9.84 -5.64 -0.57
N VAL A 207 -10.02 -4.83 0.47
CA VAL A 207 -9.52 -3.46 0.55
C VAL A 207 -8.57 -3.37 1.74
N THR A 208 -7.36 -2.89 1.50
CA THR A 208 -6.37 -2.59 2.53
C THR A 208 -6.29 -1.09 2.75
N TYR A 209 -6.59 -0.66 3.97
CA TYR A 209 -6.54 0.74 4.39
C TYR A 209 -5.19 1.06 5.04
N ALA A 210 -4.54 2.12 4.57
CA ALA A 210 -3.31 2.66 5.12
C ALA A 210 -3.49 4.14 5.49
N GLY A 211 -3.11 4.52 6.71
CA GLY A 211 -3.09 5.93 7.15
C GLY A 211 -3.65 6.15 8.56
N GLY A 212 -2.99 7.01 9.35
CA GLY A 212 -3.53 7.53 10.61
C GLY A 212 -3.60 6.58 11.81
N ILE A 213 -3.48 5.26 11.63
CA ILE A 213 -3.53 4.27 12.72
C ILE A 213 -2.34 4.46 13.67
N HIS A 214 -2.61 4.71 14.94
CA HIS A 214 -1.58 4.93 15.97
C HIS A 214 -1.90 4.30 17.33
N THR A 215 -3.10 3.73 17.50
CA THR A 215 -3.50 2.97 18.68
C THR A 215 -4.17 1.64 18.33
N TYR A 216 -4.17 0.69 19.26
CA TYR A 216 -4.97 -0.54 19.13
C TYR A 216 -6.48 -0.27 19.05
N LYS A 217 -6.94 0.85 19.64
CA LYS A 217 -8.34 1.29 19.57
C LYS A 217 -8.73 1.70 18.15
N ASP A 218 -7.82 2.32 17.39
CA ASP A 218 -8.06 2.64 15.99
C ASP A 218 -8.33 1.37 15.18
N ILE A 219 -7.50 0.34 15.36
CA ILE A 219 -7.65 -0.96 14.66
C ILE A 219 -8.99 -1.60 15.02
N SER A 220 -9.35 -1.59 16.32
CA SER A 220 -10.63 -2.13 16.80
C SER A 220 -11.82 -1.36 16.22
N ALA A 221 -11.74 -0.04 16.16
CA ALA A 221 -12.78 0.81 15.58
C ALA A 221 -12.93 0.59 14.07
N ILE A 222 -11.83 0.44 13.32
CA ILE A 222 -11.88 0.11 11.90
C ILE A 222 -12.54 -1.26 11.71
N LYS A 223 -12.22 -2.23 12.56
CA LYS A 223 -12.81 -3.57 12.51
C LYS A 223 -14.31 -3.53 12.74
N GLU A 224 -14.75 -2.79 13.74
CA GLU A 224 -16.18 -2.60 14.04
C GLU A 224 -16.91 -1.92 12.89
N VAL A 225 -16.43 -0.77 12.43
CA VAL A 225 -17.10 0.02 11.37
C VAL A 225 -17.11 -0.69 10.02
N SER A 226 -16.07 -1.46 9.70
CA SER A 226 -16.00 -2.22 8.44
C SER A 226 -16.67 -3.60 8.51
N GLY A 227 -17.13 -4.05 9.68
CA GLY A 227 -17.58 -5.42 9.90
C GLY A 227 -16.45 -6.44 9.67
N GLY A 228 -15.21 -6.05 9.93
CA GLY A 228 -14.01 -6.86 9.70
C GLY A 228 -13.65 -7.08 8.23
N ARG A 229 -14.25 -6.35 7.28
CA ARG A 229 -14.03 -6.54 5.83
C ARG A 229 -12.83 -5.76 5.28
N VAL A 230 -12.38 -4.73 5.98
CA VAL A 230 -11.23 -3.91 5.56
C VAL A 230 -9.97 -4.40 6.27
N ASN A 231 -8.91 -4.64 5.52
CA ASN A 231 -7.58 -4.94 6.05
C ASN A 231 -6.88 -3.65 6.48
N VAL A 232 -5.87 -3.75 7.34
CA VAL A 232 -5.19 -2.58 7.89
C VAL A 232 -3.68 -2.64 7.72
N THR A 233 -3.09 -1.48 7.44
CA THR A 233 -1.65 -1.27 7.44
C THR A 233 -1.27 -0.30 8.54
N VAL A 234 -0.23 -0.66 9.30
CA VAL A 234 0.37 0.18 10.33
C VAL A 234 1.83 0.41 9.95
N GLY A 235 2.17 1.66 9.62
CA GLY A 235 3.54 2.10 9.33
C GLY A 235 4.25 2.58 10.59
N SER A 236 4.55 3.88 10.69
CA SER A 236 5.36 4.49 11.75
C SER A 236 4.93 4.21 13.20
N ALA A 237 3.70 3.78 13.46
CA ALA A 237 3.25 3.40 14.81
C ALA A 237 3.62 1.96 15.20
N LEU A 238 4.10 1.14 14.26
CA LEU A 238 4.57 -0.23 14.48
C LEU A 238 5.94 -0.21 15.18
N ASP A 239 6.10 -1.09 16.17
CA ASP A 239 7.32 -1.26 16.97
C ASP A 239 8.57 -1.56 16.12
N LEU A 240 8.42 -2.31 15.03
CA LEU A 240 9.48 -2.56 14.04
C LEU A 240 10.08 -1.27 13.43
N PHE A 241 9.34 -0.16 13.48
CA PHE A 241 9.76 1.15 12.99
C PHE A 241 9.90 2.18 14.13
N GLY A 242 10.10 1.73 15.37
CA GLY A 242 10.25 2.60 16.55
C GLY A 242 8.93 3.11 17.14
N GLY A 243 7.80 2.60 16.65
CA GLY A 243 6.47 2.89 17.19
C GLY A 243 6.14 2.15 18.48
N LYS A 244 4.90 2.29 18.94
CA LYS A 244 4.41 1.72 20.22
C LYS A 244 3.52 0.50 20.07
N LEU A 245 3.10 0.18 18.84
CA LEU A 245 2.20 -0.93 18.58
C LEU A 245 2.99 -2.18 18.22
N SER A 246 2.86 -3.22 19.03
CA SER A 246 3.49 -4.52 18.77
C SER A 246 2.84 -5.20 17.58
N CYS A 247 3.68 -5.72 16.68
CA CYS A 247 3.22 -6.50 15.54
C CYS A 247 2.37 -7.70 15.97
N GLU A 248 2.82 -8.49 16.98
CA GLU A 248 2.05 -9.64 17.45
C GLU A 248 0.72 -9.23 18.09
N LYS A 249 0.69 -8.09 18.81
CA LYS A 249 -0.56 -7.61 19.41
C LYS A 249 -1.57 -7.13 18.36
N ILE A 250 -1.10 -6.52 17.28
CA ILE A 250 -1.95 -6.18 16.13
C ILE A 250 -2.55 -7.45 15.53
N LEU A 251 -1.73 -8.49 15.33
CA LEU A 251 -2.19 -9.77 14.80
C LEU A 251 -3.29 -10.39 15.66
N SER A 252 -3.14 -10.38 17.00
CA SER A 252 -4.19 -10.90 17.88
C SER A 252 -5.52 -10.16 17.65
N ILE A 253 -5.49 -8.83 17.58
CA ILE A 253 -6.69 -8.00 17.42
C ILE A 253 -7.40 -8.27 16.08
N VAL A 254 -6.66 -8.40 14.98
CA VAL A 254 -7.27 -8.61 13.66
C VAL A 254 -7.80 -10.04 13.49
N GLN A 255 -7.20 -11.02 14.18
CA GLN A 255 -7.59 -12.43 14.13
C GLN A 255 -8.68 -12.82 15.13
N ASP A 256 -8.90 -12.04 16.19
CA ASP A 256 -9.99 -12.26 17.13
C ASP A 256 -11.34 -12.31 16.37
N LYS A 257 -12.24 -13.22 16.73
CA LYS A 257 -13.55 -13.34 16.04
C LYS A 257 -14.57 -12.36 16.60
#